data_AF-A0A811AQU3-F1
#
_entry.id   AF-A0A811AQU3-F1
#
_cell.length_a   1.000
_cell.length_b   1.000
_cell.length_c   1.000
_cell.angle_alpha   90.00
_cell.angle_beta   90.00
_cell.angle_gamma   90.00
#
_symmetry.space_group_name_H-M   'P 1'
#
loop_
_entity.id
_entity.type
_entity.pdbx_description
1 polymer ?
#
loop_
_entity_poly.entity_id
_entity_poly.type
_entity_poly.pdbx_seq_one_letter_code
_entity_poly.pdbx_strand_id
1 'polypeptide(L)'
;MNNTNYNMAVCGTSGAGKTGLIQPLIRSVLDSGGFAVVFDMGDGYKSLCENMGGVYLDGETLRFNPFANITDIDQSAERVRDQLSVMASPNGNPDEVHEGLLLQAVRASGWPKRTEHVLMTWWIS
;
A
#
# COMPACT_ATOMS: atom_id res chain seq x y z
N MET A 1 -22.35 10.84 -24.19
CA MET A 1 -22.02 11.97 -23.29
C MET A 1 -20.58 11.74 -22.81
N ASN A 2 -19.74 12.76 -22.91
CA ASN A 2 -18.27 12.65 -22.85
C ASN A 2 -17.75 12.10 -21.52
N ASN A 3 -16.85 11.12 -21.59
CA ASN A 3 -16.13 10.55 -20.47
C ASN A 3 -14.88 11.41 -20.19
N THR A 4 -15.05 12.54 -19.50
CA THR A 4 -13.94 13.43 -19.12
C THR A 4 -13.56 13.19 -17.66
N ASN A 5 -12.30 12.87 -17.40
CA ASN A 5 -11.77 12.70 -16.06
C ASN A 5 -11.33 14.04 -15.46
N TYR A 6 -11.54 14.22 -14.16
CA TYR A 6 -11.16 15.43 -13.41
C TYR A 6 -9.73 15.36 -12.83
N ASN A 7 -8.81 14.73 -13.57
CA ASN A 7 -7.44 14.55 -13.13
C ASN A 7 -6.67 15.88 -13.23
N MET A 8 -5.82 16.15 -12.24
CA MET A 8 -4.98 17.35 -12.19
C MET A 8 -3.51 16.96 -11.99
N ALA A 9 -2.61 17.65 -12.69
CA ALA A 9 -1.17 17.56 -12.47
C ALA A 9 -0.63 18.95 -12.07
N VAL A 10 0.18 18.99 -11.01
CA VAL A 10 0.83 20.21 -10.52
C VAL A 10 2.33 20.01 -10.48
N CYS A 11 3.07 20.85 -11.19
CA CYS A 11 4.52 20.76 -11.34
C CYS A 11 5.21 22.03 -10.83
N GLY A 12 6.41 21.89 -10.27
CA GLY A 12 7.19 23.01 -9.76
C GLY A 12 8.38 22.53 -8.93
N THR A 13 9.37 23.39 -8.72
CA THR A 13 10.56 23.11 -7.91
C THR A 13 10.21 22.96 -6.42
N SER A 14 11.15 22.45 -5.61
CA SER A 14 10.98 22.47 -4.15
C SER A 14 10.78 23.91 -3.67
N GLY A 15 9.81 24.14 -2.77
CA GLY A 15 9.46 25.48 -2.31
C GLY A 15 8.55 26.30 -3.25
N ALA A 16 8.22 25.83 -4.45
CA ALA A 16 7.36 26.57 -5.41
C ALA A 16 5.88 26.71 -5.00
N GLY A 17 5.50 26.31 -3.78
CA GLY A 17 4.13 26.46 -3.28
C GLY A 17 3.15 25.36 -3.71
N LYS A 18 3.61 24.24 -4.28
CA LYS A 18 2.74 23.12 -4.69
C LYS A 18 1.82 22.66 -3.57
N THR A 19 2.37 22.40 -2.39
CA THR A 19 1.60 21.98 -1.21
C THR A 19 0.60 23.05 -0.78
N GLY A 20 0.99 24.33 -0.83
CA GLY A 20 0.10 25.46 -0.53
C GLY A 20 -1.06 25.59 -1.51
N LEU A 21 -0.90 25.16 -2.77
CA LEU A 21 -1.98 25.11 -3.75
C LEU A 21 -2.92 23.91 -3.55
N ILE A 22 -2.36 22.74 -3.22
CA ILE A 22 -3.14 21.49 -3.12
C ILE A 22 -3.92 21.39 -1.81
N GLN A 23 -3.38 21.87 -0.68
CA GLN A 23 -4.07 21.77 0.61
C GLN A 23 -5.48 22.42 0.63
N PRO A 24 -5.68 23.65 0.11
CA PRO A 24 -7.02 24.23 0.00
C PRO A 24 -7.98 23.44 -0.89
N LEU A 25 -7.46 22.82 -1.97
CA LEU A 25 -8.27 21.96 -2.84
C LEU A 25 -8.76 20.72 -2.10
N ILE A 26 -7.86 20.04 -1.38
CA ILE A 26 -8.22 18.89 -0.53
C ILE A 26 -9.26 19.31 0.51
N ARG A 27 -9.05 20.44 1.18
CA ARG A 27 -10.00 20.95 2.17
C ARG A 27 -11.39 21.18 1.57
N SER A 28 -11.47 21.79 0.39
CA SER A 28 -12.75 22.00 -0.32
C SER A 28 -13.47 20.68 -0.62
N VAL A 29 -12.72 19.64 -1.03
CA VAL A 29 -13.28 18.29 -1.26
C VAL A 29 -13.84 17.70 0.03
N LEU A 30 -13.08 17.80 1.14
CA LEU A 30 -13.51 17.28 2.44
C LEU A 30 -14.71 18.06 3.00
N ASP A 31 -14.71 19.39 2.90
CA ASP A 31 -15.81 20.26 3.35
C ASP A 31 -17.11 19.98 2.56
N SER A 32 -16.99 19.49 1.32
CA SER A 32 -18.12 19.06 0.49
C SER A 32 -18.60 17.63 0.79
N GLY A 33 -18.05 16.96 1.80
CA GLY A 33 -18.36 15.58 2.18
C GLY A 33 -17.62 14.51 1.35
N GLY A 34 -16.58 14.90 0.60
CA GLY A 34 -15.73 13.98 -0.15
C GLY A 34 -14.68 13.27 0.71
N PHE A 35 -13.81 12.51 0.04
CA PHE A 35 -12.71 11.77 0.68
C PHE A 35 -11.39 12.07 -0.05
N ALA A 36 -10.30 12.12 0.70
CA ALA A 36 -8.96 12.37 0.19
C ALA A 36 -7.94 11.39 0.79
N VAL A 37 -7.07 10.85 -0.07
CA VAL A 37 -5.88 10.08 0.32
C VAL A 37 -4.67 10.82 -0.21
N VAL A 38 -3.67 11.02 0.65
CA VAL A 38 -2.44 11.73 0.30
C VAL A 38 -1.25 10.83 0.61
N PHE A 39 -0.36 10.67 -0.38
CA PHE A 39 0.97 10.11 -0.17
C PHE A 39 1.92 11.27 0.12
N ASP A 40 2.29 11.44 1.38
CA ASP A 40 3.07 12.58 1.85
C ASP A 40 4.51 12.16 2.17
N MET A 41 5.45 12.49 1.28
CA MET A 41 6.88 12.18 1.47
C MET A 41 7.61 13.24 2.32
N GLY A 42 7.01 14.40 2.56
CA GLY A 42 7.68 15.56 3.18
C GLY A 42 6.93 16.15 4.37
N ASP A 43 5.98 15.39 4.93
CA ASP A 43 5.10 15.79 6.05
C ASP A 43 4.33 17.11 5.85
N GLY A 44 4.22 17.58 4.60
CA GLY A 44 3.59 18.87 4.27
C GLY A 44 2.08 18.89 4.48
N TYR A 45 1.46 17.72 4.65
CA TYR A 45 0.01 17.53 4.83
C TYR A 45 -0.34 16.99 6.22
N LYS A 46 0.64 16.70 7.08
CA LYS A 46 0.40 16.16 8.42
C LYS A 46 -0.54 17.03 9.25
N SER A 47 -0.25 18.32 9.34
CA SER A 47 -1.11 19.27 10.05
C SER A 47 -2.50 19.41 9.44
N LEU A 48 -2.63 19.30 8.11
CA LEU A 48 -3.95 19.30 7.47
C LEU A 48 -4.74 18.05 7.87
N CYS A 49 -4.11 16.88 7.83
CA CYS A 49 -4.72 15.61 8.21
C CYS A 49 -5.25 15.67 9.65
N GLU A 50 -4.42 16.11 10.59
CA GLU A 50 -4.80 16.27 12.01
C GLU A 50 -5.94 17.28 12.19
N ASN A 51 -5.88 18.44 11.52
CA ASN A 51 -6.90 19.48 11.62
C ASN A 51 -8.27 19.06 11.05
N MET A 52 -8.27 18.17 10.05
CA MET A 52 -9.49 17.66 9.44
C MET A 52 -10.01 16.38 10.13
N GLY A 53 -9.40 15.96 11.24
CA GLY A 53 -9.77 14.75 11.98
C GLY A 53 -9.43 13.45 11.25
N GLY A 54 -8.47 13.49 10.32
CA GLY A 54 -7.99 12.34 9.57
C GLY A 54 -7.01 11.47 10.37
N VAL A 55 -6.60 10.36 9.74
CA VAL A 55 -5.60 9.44 10.30
C VAL A 55 -4.30 9.61 9.51
N TYR A 56 -3.25 10.09 10.19
CA TYR A 56 -1.91 10.13 9.61
C TYR A 56 -1.20 8.80 9.86
N LEU A 57 -0.92 8.06 8.79
CA LEU A 57 -0.20 6.79 8.85
C LEU A 57 1.28 7.04 8.59
N ASP A 58 2.10 6.93 9.63
CA ASP A 58 3.55 7.08 9.53
C ASP A 58 4.19 5.80 8.99
N GLY A 59 4.82 5.90 7.81
CA GLY A 59 5.47 4.79 7.11
C GLY A 59 6.56 4.08 7.93
N GLU A 60 7.21 4.74 8.89
CA GLU A 60 8.25 4.12 9.73
C GLU A 60 7.66 3.11 10.72
N THR A 61 6.47 3.41 11.25
CA THR A 61 5.79 2.59 12.26
C THR A 61 4.71 1.70 11.66
N LEU A 62 4.31 1.98 10.42
CA LEU A 62 3.31 1.21 9.69
C LEU A 62 3.77 -0.25 9.54
N ARG A 63 2.91 -1.17 9.97
CA ARG A 63 3.07 -2.60 9.76
C ARG A 63 1.83 -3.08 9.06
N PHE A 64 1.95 -3.34 7.77
CA PHE A 64 0.92 -4.06 7.04
C PHE A 64 1.27 -5.53 6.99
N ASN A 65 0.28 -6.39 7.18
CA ASN A 65 0.43 -7.74 6.68
C ASN A 65 0.26 -7.69 5.14
N PRO A 66 1.30 -7.98 4.34
CA PRO A 66 1.20 -7.98 2.89
C PRO A 66 0.20 -9.03 2.35
N PHE A 67 -0.23 -9.96 3.20
CA PHE A 67 -1.15 -11.05 2.90
C PHE A 67 -2.58 -10.82 3.43
N ALA A 68 -2.88 -9.66 4.02
CA ALA A 68 -4.15 -9.40 4.70
C ALA A 68 -5.40 -9.63 3.82
N ASN A 69 -5.28 -9.40 2.52
CA ASN A 69 -6.40 -9.45 1.58
C ASN A 69 -6.42 -10.69 0.68
N ILE A 70 -5.66 -11.73 1.01
CA ILE A 70 -5.71 -13.00 0.26
C ILE A 70 -6.98 -13.75 0.63
N THR A 71 -7.90 -13.82 -0.33
CA THR A 71 -9.18 -14.55 -0.21
C THR A 71 -9.15 -15.89 -0.93
N ASP A 72 -8.41 -15.97 -2.03
CA ASP A 72 -8.16 -17.18 -2.81
C ASP A 72 -6.66 -17.32 -3.06
N ILE A 73 -6.05 -18.31 -2.39
CA ILE A 73 -4.61 -18.55 -2.48
C ILE A 73 -4.22 -19.07 -3.85
N ASP A 74 -5.07 -19.83 -4.54
CA ASP A 74 -4.73 -20.40 -5.85
C ASP A 74 -4.60 -19.28 -6.90
N GLN A 75 -5.47 -18.26 -6.81
CA GLN A 75 -5.39 -17.06 -7.66
C GLN A 75 -4.22 -16.14 -7.29
N SER A 76 -3.83 -16.11 -6.02
CA SER A 76 -2.80 -15.20 -5.52
C SER A 76 -1.41 -15.83 -5.41
N ALA A 77 -1.29 -17.15 -5.62
CA ALA A 77 -0.12 -17.95 -5.26
C ALA A 77 1.18 -17.44 -5.88
N GLU A 78 1.12 -17.05 -7.16
CA GLU A 78 2.30 -16.54 -7.88
C GLU A 78 2.73 -15.17 -7.34
N ARG A 79 1.79 -14.25 -7.09
CA ARG A 79 2.10 -12.96 -6.46
C ARG A 79 2.68 -13.13 -5.06
N VAL A 80 2.16 -14.08 -4.28
CA VAL A 80 2.65 -14.37 -2.93
C VAL A 80 4.05 -14.97 -2.99
N ARG A 81 4.31 -15.90 -3.92
CA ARG A 81 5.64 -16.42 -4.20
C ARG A 81 6.60 -15.28 -4.55
N ASP A 82 6.24 -14.40 -5.47
CA ASP A 82 7.11 -13.29 -5.90
C ASP A 82 7.42 -12.33 -4.74
N GLN A 83 6.43 -12.05 -3.88
CA GLN A 83 6.65 -11.26 -2.66
C GLN A 83 7.58 -11.98 -1.68
N LEU A 84 7.39 -13.28 -1.44
CA LEU A 84 8.26 -14.09 -0.58
C LEU A 84 9.67 -14.17 -1.15
N SER A 85 9.83 -14.26 -2.47
CA SER A 85 11.11 -14.27 -3.18
C SER A 85 11.90 -12.98 -2.91
N VAL A 86 11.27 -11.81 -3.10
CA VAL A 86 11.90 -10.51 -2.81
C VAL A 86 12.25 -10.37 -1.32
N MET A 87 11.38 -10.86 -0.42
CA MET A 87 11.65 -10.78 1.03
C MET A 87 12.76 -11.75 1.47
N ALA A 88 12.81 -12.96 0.91
CA ALA A 88 13.81 -13.97 1.22
C ALA A 88 15.17 -13.66 0.60
N SER A 89 15.20 -12.99 -0.56
CA SER A 89 16.41 -12.62 -1.28
C SER A 89 16.31 -11.19 -1.85
N PRO A 90 16.47 -10.15 -1.01
CA PRO A 90 16.32 -8.76 -1.45
C PRO A 90 17.36 -8.31 -2.49
N ASN A 91 18.52 -8.96 -2.52
CA ASN A 91 19.68 -8.60 -3.34
C ASN A 91 20.04 -9.66 -4.39
N GLY A 92 19.21 -10.69 -4.58
CA GLY A 92 19.49 -11.77 -5.53
C GLY A 92 18.21 -12.40 -6.03
N ASN A 93 18.20 -12.94 -7.25
CA ASN A 93 17.07 -13.71 -7.73
C ASN A 93 17.23 -15.16 -7.25
N PRO A 94 16.23 -15.75 -6.56
CA PRO A 94 16.20 -17.19 -6.35
C PRO A 94 16.23 -17.90 -7.71
N ASP A 95 16.87 -19.07 -7.78
CA ASP A 95 16.83 -19.86 -9.01
C ASP A 95 15.42 -20.42 -9.26
N GLU A 96 15.21 -20.94 -10.47
CA GLU A 96 13.92 -21.48 -10.92
C GLU A 96 13.40 -22.63 -10.04
N VAL A 97 14.30 -23.40 -9.41
CA VAL A 97 13.94 -24.49 -8.50
C VAL A 97 13.40 -23.93 -7.18
N HIS A 98 14.04 -22.91 -6.63
CA HIS A 98 13.58 -22.24 -5.41
C HIS A 98 12.23 -21.55 -5.63
N GLU A 99 12.03 -20.90 -6.78
CA GLU A 99 10.73 -20.32 -7.14
C GLU A 99 9.63 -21.38 -7.26
N GLY A 100 9.95 -22.54 -7.86
CA GLY A 100 9.03 -23.67 -7.94
C GLY A 100 8.64 -24.22 -6.56
N LEU A 101 9.61 -24.34 -5.65
CA LEU A 101 9.37 -24.80 -4.28
C LEU A 101 8.55 -23.80 -3.47
N LEU A 102 8.84 -22.50 -3.60
CA LEU A 102 8.07 -21.43 -2.96
C LEU A 102 6.61 -21.47 -3.45
N LEU A 103 6.37 -21.65 -4.75
CA LEU A 103 5.01 -21.75 -5.29
C LEU A 103 4.24 -22.94 -4.70
N GLN A 104 4.89 -24.11 -4.61
CA GLN A 104 4.27 -25.29 -4.01
C GLN A 104 3.95 -25.07 -2.54
N ALA A 105 4.87 -24.49 -1.78
CA ALA A 105 4.66 -24.17 -0.37
C ALA A 105 3.49 -23.20 -0.17
N VAL A 106 3.38 -22.16 -1.00
CA VAL A 106 2.29 -21.19 -0.95
C VAL A 106 0.94 -21.86 -1.21
N ARG A 107 0.84 -22.72 -2.22
CA ARG A 107 -0.41 -23.48 -2.51
C ARG A 107 -0.75 -24.50 -1.42
N ALA A 108 0.26 -25.12 -0.82
CA ALA A 108 0.10 -26.09 0.26
C ALA A 108 -0.14 -25.45 1.64
N SER A 109 0.00 -24.13 1.77
CA SER A 109 -0.08 -23.40 3.05
C SER A 109 -1.41 -23.54 3.80
N GLY A 110 -2.46 -24.04 3.14
CA GLY A 110 -3.76 -24.26 3.78
C GLY A 110 -4.47 -22.96 4.16
N TRP A 111 -4.17 -21.85 3.47
CA TRP A 111 -4.79 -20.55 3.71
C TRP A 111 -6.32 -20.69 3.75
N PRO A 112 -6.99 -20.37 4.87
CA PRO A 112 -8.43 -20.55 4.98
C PRO A 112 -9.13 -19.72 3.89
N LYS A 113 -10.16 -20.30 3.23
CA LYS A 113 -11.00 -19.59 2.25
C LYS A 113 -11.77 -18.39 2.83
N ARG A 114 -11.65 -18.13 4.13
CA ARG A 114 -12.11 -16.94 4.85
C ARG A 114 -11.28 -16.78 6.12
N THR A 115 -10.51 -15.71 6.22
CA THR A 115 -9.99 -15.21 7.50
C THR A 115 -9.75 -13.73 7.37
N GLU A 116 -10.48 -12.93 8.14
CA GLU A 116 -10.40 -11.46 8.09
C GLU A 116 -9.07 -10.91 8.61
N HIS A 117 -8.32 -11.67 9.42
CA HIS A 117 -6.99 -11.28 9.87
C HIS A 117 -6.13 -12.51 10.13
N VAL A 118 -5.34 -12.96 9.15
CA VAL A 118 -4.17 -13.80 9.43
C VAL A 118 -3.06 -12.85 9.85
N LEU A 119 -2.47 -13.03 11.02
CA LEU A 119 -1.19 -12.43 11.37
C LEU A 119 -0.14 -13.54 11.19
N MET A 120 0.61 -13.53 10.10
CA MET A 120 1.78 -14.42 9.97
C MET A 120 2.92 -13.83 10.81
N THR A 121 2.96 -14.17 12.09
CA THR A 121 4.12 -13.89 12.94
C THR A 121 5.18 -14.95 12.63
N TRP A 122 6.20 -14.61 11.84
CA TRP A 122 7.39 -15.44 11.75
C TRP A 122 8.16 -15.35 13.07
N TRP A 123 8.05 -16.39 13.89
CA TRP A 123 9.03 -16.66 14.94
C TRP A 123 10.23 -17.32 14.28
N ILE A 124 11.27 -16.55 14.01
CA ILE A 124 12.62 -17.10 13.84
C ILE A 124 13.49 -16.36 14.84
N SER A 125 13.98 -17.13 15.83
CA SER A 125 15.03 -16.71 16.76
C SER A 125 16.36 -16.54 16.04
#